data_AF-A0A382SPY8-F1
#
_entry.id   AF-A0A382SPY8-F1
#
_cell.length_a   1.000
_cell.length_b   1.000
_cell.length_c   1.000
_cell.angle_alpha   90.00
_cell.angle_beta   90.00
_cell.angle_gamma   90.00
#
_symmetry.space_group_name_H-M   'P 1'
#
loop_
_entity.id
_entity.type
_entity.pdbx_description
1 polymer ?
#
loop_
_entity_poly.entity_id
_entity_poly.type
_entity_poly.pdbx_seq_one_letter_code
_entity_poly.pdbx_strand_id
1 'polypeptide(L)'
;MNNLNFILVSFLFLTGSVLAQQAKAEPNFVDHAGILKGLGAKSFAKGETIYANLCVNCHGSDGKTPTLPIARAFGKGELKFGTDPYSMFLTLTKGNGLMGPQTWMTPEERYDVIHYIREKFMKPMHPKYDTMKEEYLAGLPKVNAVTTVTKEVERDFGPALTSQLGRNLSSVLTVKLGDGHTISYNLHSMDQAGLWEGGFLNL
;
A
#
# COMPACT_ATOMS: atom_id res chain seq x y z
N MET A 1 68.34 -35.53 -31.17
CA MET A 1 68.74 -35.50 -29.74
C MET A 1 67.97 -34.34 -29.11
N ASN A 2 66.85 -34.65 -28.43
CA ASN A 2 66.65 -34.48 -26.98
C ASN A 2 66.68 -32.99 -26.54
N ASN A 3 65.67 -32.36 -25.92
CA ASN A 3 64.61 -32.84 -25.02
C ASN A 3 63.41 -31.86 -25.03
N LEU A 4 62.19 -32.41 -24.98
CA LEU A 4 60.95 -31.68 -24.78
C LEU A 4 60.53 -31.84 -23.32
N ASN A 5 60.56 -30.76 -22.52
CA ASN A 5 60.08 -30.77 -21.14
C ASN A 5 58.56 -30.58 -21.11
N PHE A 6 57.86 -31.59 -20.60
CA PHE A 6 56.44 -31.59 -20.25
C PHE A 6 56.24 -30.85 -18.93
N ILE A 7 55.39 -29.81 -18.90
CA ILE A 7 54.82 -29.27 -17.65
C ILE A 7 53.30 -29.50 -17.73
N LEU A 8 52.83 -30.43 -16.91
CA LEU A 8 51.43 -30.76 -16.70
C LEU A 8 50.83 -29.68 -15.77
N VAL A 9 49.98 -28.79 -16.30
CA VAL A 9 49.20 -27.86 -15.47
C VAL A 9 47.83 -28.47 -15.24
N SER A 10 47.62 -29.00 -14.04
CA SER A 10 46.33 -29.48 -13.56
C SER A 10 45.32 -28.32 -13.49
N PHE A 11 44.32 -28.33 -14.37
CA PHE A 11 43.16 -27.45 -14.30
C PHE A 11 42.19 -27.98 -13.24
N LEU A 12 42.24 -27.41 -12.04
CA LEU A 12 41.20 -27.59 -11.02
C LEU A 12 39.99 -26.75 -11.44
N PHE A 13 38.94 -27.40 -11.95
CA PHE A 13 37.65 -26.76 -12.18
C PHE A 13 36.99 -26.45 -10.83
N LEU A 14 37.20 -25.24 -10.29
CA LEU A 14 36.35 -24.70 -9.24
C LEU A 14 35.01 -24.31 -9.88
N THR A 15 34.00 -25.16 -9.75
CA THR A 15 32.60 -24.81 -10.00
C THR A 15 32.15 -23.83 -8.91
N GLY A 16 32.40 -22.55 -9.12
CA GLY A 16 31.82 -21.49 -8.30
C GLY A 16 30.33 -21.40 -8.57
N SER A 17 29.52 -21.92 -7.64
CA SER A 17 28.08 -21.68 -7.60
C SER A 17 27.83 -20.18 -7.53
N VAL A 18 27.29 -19.60 -8.61
CA VAL A 18 26.76 -18.24 -8.61
C VAL A 18 25.50 -18.24 -7.76
N LEU A 19 25.66 -17.95 -6.48
CA LEU A 19 24.56 -17.51 -5.63
C LEU A 19 24.02 -16.22 -6.24
N ALA A 20 22.83 -16.30 -6.83
CA ALA A 20 22.07 -15.15 -7.28
C ALA A 20 21.86 -14.23 -6.07
N GLN A 21 22.63 -13.15 -6.00
CA GLN A 21 22.43 -12.08 -5.05
C GLN A 21 21.06 -11.47 -5.36
N GLN A 22 20.05 -11.73 -4.52
CA GLN A 22 18.79 -11.00 -4.59
C GLN A 22 19.11 -9.51 -4.46
N ALA A 23 18.88 -8.75 -5.53
CA ALA A 23 19.05 -7.31 -5.53
C ALA A 23 18.11 -6.72 -4.46
N LYS A 24 18.69 -6.05 -3.45
CA LYS A 24 17.93 -5.24 -2.51
C LYS A 24 17.20 -4.17 -3.30
N ALA A 25 15.87 -4.12 -3.21
CA ALA A 25 15.10 -3.03 -3.79
C ALA A 25 15.53 -1.70 -3.16
N GLU A 26 15.86 -0.72 -4.01
CA GLU A 26 16.19 0.65 -3.59
C GLU A 26 14.98 1.28 -2.86
N PRO A 27 15.19 2.03 -1.77
CA PRO A 27 14.10 2.72 -1.09
C PRO A 27 13.39 3.67 -2.08
N ASN A 28 12.06 3.51 -2.21
CA ASN A 28 11.18 4.22 -3.15
C ASN A 28 11.14 3.68 -4.59
N PHE A 29 11.61 2.46 -4.84
CA PHE A 29 11.43 1.77 -6.10
C PHE A 29 10.10 1.00 -6.14
N VAL A 30 9.34 1.10 -7.23
CA VAL A 30 8.10 0.32 -7.44
C VAL A 30 8.20 -0.39 -8.77
N ASP A 31 8.23 -1.73 -8.74
CA ASP A 31 8.17 -2.56 -9.93
C ASP A 31 6.73 -2.68 -10.44
N HIS A 32 6.23 -1.64 -11.10
CA HIS A 32 4.87 -1.61 -11.63
C HIS A 32 4.57 -2.79 -12.56
N ALA A 33 5.52 -3.12 -13.45
CA ALA A 33 5.35 -4.23 -14.38
C ALA A 33 5.32 -5.58 -13.65
N GLY A 34 6.21 -5.78 -12.68
CA GLY A 34 6.23 -6.99 -11.84
C GLY A 34 4.94 -7.19 -11.06
N ILE A 35 4.42 -6.15 -10.41
CA ILE A 35 3.15 -6.21 -9.67
C ILE A 35 1.99 -6.54 -10.61
N LEU A 36 1.88 -5.85 -11.74
CA LEU A 36 0.78 -6.06 -12.70
C LEU A 36 0.80 -7.46 -13.31
N LYS A 37 1.98 -8.04 -13.56
CA LYS A 37 2.14 -9.43 -14.03
C LYS A 37 1.70 -10.46 -12.99
N GLY A 38 1.78 -10.13 -11.69
CA GLY A 38 1.40 -10.99 -10.59
C GLY A 38 -0.09 -10.95 -10.20
N LEU A 39 -0.90 -10.08 -10.83
CA LEU A 39 -2.32 -9.95 -10.50
C LEU A 39 -3.10 -11.22 -10.82
N GLY A 40 -4.02 -11.58 -9.92
CA GLY A 40 -4.90 -12.74 -10.07
C GLY A 40 -5.95 -12.81 -8.97
N ALA A 41 -6.50 -13.99 -8.70
CA ALA A 41 -7.62 -14.18 -7.78
C ALA A 41 -7.38 -13.63 -6.37
N LYS A 42 -6.16 -13.77 -5.83
CA LYS A 42 -5.80 -13.23 -4.50
C LYS A 42 -5.84 -11.69 -4.49
N SER A 43 -5.26 -11.06 -5.51
CA SER A 43 -5.29 -9.60 -5.69
C SER A 43 -6.72 -9.09 -5.89
N PHE A 44 -7.55 -9.83 -6.63
CA PHE A 44 -8.95 -9.49 -6.82
C PHE A 44 -9.71 -9.48 -5.48
N ALA A 45 -9.57 -10.52 -4.66
CA ALA A 45 -10.23 -10.61 -3.36
C ALA A 45 -9.78 -9.51 -2.37
N LYS A 46 -8.48 -9.19 -2.37
CA LYS A 46 -7.95 -8.05 -1.60
C LYS A 46 -8.50 -6.71 -2.08
N GLY A 47 -8.49 -6.50 -3.39
CA GLY A 47 -9.04 -5.31 -4.02
C GLY A 47 -10.52 -5.10 -3.73
N GLU A 48 -11.30 -6.18 -3.74
CA GLU A 48 -12.71 -6.17 -3.34
C GLU A 48 -12.88 -5.71 -1.90
N THR A 49 -12.10 -6.28 -0.99
CA THR A 49 -12.12 -5.92 0.44
C THR A 49 -11.81 -4.44 0.64
N ILE A 50 -10.74 -3.94 -0.01
CA ILE A 50 -10.36 -2.53 0.02
C ILE A 50 -11.50 -1.64 -0.53
N TYR A 51 -12.05 -2.01 -1.69
CA TYR A 51 -13.10 -1.24 -2.34
C TYR A 51 -14.35 -1.14 -1.47
N ALA A 52 -14.79 -2.27 -0.91
CA ALA A 52 -15.99 -2.36 -0.08
C ALA A 52 -15.88 -1.59 1.23
N ASN A 53 -14.67 -1.45 1.79
CA ASN A 53 -14.49 -0.75 3.06
C ASN A 53 -14.42 0.78 2.89
N LEU A 54 -13.75 1.27 1.83
CA LEU A 54 -13.38 2.70 1.73
C LEU A 54 -13.88 3.36 0.45
N CYS A 55 -13.72 2.71 -0.71
CA CYS A 55 -14.02 3.33 -2.01
C CYS A 55 -15.53 3.42 -2.29
N VAL A 56 -16.29 2.42 -1.83
CA VAL A 56 -17.73 2.29 -2.08
C VAL A 56 -18.54 3.49 -1.57
N ASN A 57 -18.09 4.10 -0.48
CA ASN A 57 -18.77 5.23 0.16
C ASN A 57 -18.90 6.45 -0.77
N CYS A 58 -18.02 6.56 -1.76
CA CYS A 58 -18.07 7.63 -2.76
C CYS A 58 -18.46 7.12 -4.14
N HIS A 59 -17.88 5.99 -4.56
CA HIS A 59 -18.00 5.48 -5.94
C HIS A 59 -19.20 4.56 -6.18
N GLY A 60 -19.90 4.15 -5.12
CA GLY A 60 -21.02 3.22 -5.20
C GLY A 60 -20.57 1.77 -5.38
N SER A 61 -21.49 0.83 -5.19
CA SER A 61 -21.22 -0.63 -5.22
C SER A 61 -21.46 -1.28 -6.59
N ASP A 62 -22.20 -0.62 -7.48
CA ASP A 62 -22.66 -1.19 -8.76
C ASP A 62 -21.80 -0.75 -9.97
N GLY A 63 -20.86 0.17 -9.76
CA GLY A 63 -20.05 0.78 -10.82
C GLY A 63 -20.82 1.73 -11.74
N LYS A 64 -22.12 1.98 -11.51
CA LYS A 64 -23.00 2.80 -12.35
C LYS A 64 -23.53 4.03 -11.63
N THR A 65 -23.73 3.93 -10.33
CA THR A 65 -24.43 4.91 -9.50
C THR A 65 -23.54 5.28 -8.31
N PRO A 66 -22.71 6.33 -8.46
CA PRO A 66 -21.87 6.80 -7.39
C PRO A 66 -22.71 7.37 -6.25
N THR A 67 -22.30 7.11 -5.01
CA THR A 67 -22.90 7.69 -3.81
C THR A 67 -22.69 9.21 -3.77
N LEU A 68 -21.51 9.68 -4.16
CA LEU A 68 -21.23 11.10 -4.35
C LEU A 68 -21.44 11.48 -5.83
N PRO A 69 -22.32 12.45 -6.15
CA PRO A 69 -22.62 12.81 -7.55
C PRO A 69 -21.42 13.19 -8.41
N ILE A 70 -20.36 13.71 -7.78
CA ILE A 70 -19.12 14.14 -8.45
C ILE A 70 -18.11 12.99 -8.65
N ALA A 71 -18.31 11.85 -7.97
CA ALA A 71 -17.44 10.70 -8.07
C ALA A 71 -17.66 9.97 -9.41
N ARG A 72 -16.66 9.20 -9.84
CA ARG A 72 -16.72 8.50 -11.13
C ARG A 72 -17.39 7.14 -10.96
N ALA A 73 -18.35 6.87 -11.83
CA ALA A 73 -18.94 5.55 -12.03
C ALA A 73 -18.00 4.70 -12.89
N PHE A 74 -17.28 3.75 -12.31
CA PHE A 74 -16.23 3.01 -13.04
C PHE A 74 -16.74 2.18 -14.23
N GLY A 75 -18.02 1.82 -14.27
CA GLY A 75 -18.62 1.07 -15.36
C GLY A 75 -19.01 1.91 -16.58
N LYS A 76 -19.12 3.24 -16.49
CA LYS A 76 -19.59 4.08 -17.62
C LYS A 76 -19.04 5.50 -17.67
N GLY A 77 -18.62 6.02 -16.53
CA GLY A 77 -18.16 7.40 -16.39
C GLY A 77 -16.75 7.55 -16.95
N GLU A 78 -16.50 8.66 -17.62
CA GLU A 78 -15.19 8.95 -18.17
C GLU A 78 -14.13 9.18 -17.08
N LEU A 79 -13.02 8.45 -17.15
CA LEU A 79 -11.82 8.65 -16.33
C LEU A 79 -10.90 9.67 -17.03
N LYS A 80 -10.88 10.91 -16.52
CA LYS A 80 -10.13 12.04 -17.12
C LYS A 80 -8.62 11.84 -17.21
N PHE A 81 -8.05 10.99 -16.37
CA PHE A 81 -6.59 10.80 -16.27
C PHE A 81 -6.09 9.54 -16.96
N GLY A 82 -6.97 8.81 -17.64
CA GLY A 82 -6.65 7.54 -18.27
C GLY A 82 -7.40 6.38 -17.61
N THR A 83 -7.69 5.38 -18.43
CA THR A 83 -8.34 4.15 -18.02
C THR A 83 -7.35 3.01 -17.86
N ASP A 84 -6.05 3.21 -18.08
CA ASP A 84 -5.00 2.20 -17.89
C ASP A 84 -4.61 2.07 -16.40
N PRO A 85 -4.08 0.91 -15.98
CA PRO A 85 -3.79 0.66 -14.56
C PRO A 85 -2.83 1.68 -13.93
N TYR A 86 -1.82 2.12 -14.66
CA TYR A 86 -0.82 3.06 -14.17
C TYR A 86 -1.38 4.48 -14.00
N SER A 87 -2.21 4.94 -14.93
CA SER A 87 -2.95 6.21 -14.75
C SER A 87 -3.87 6.19 -13.53
N MET A 88 -4.55 5.06 -13.30
CA MET A 88 -5.37 4.87 -12.09
C MET A 88 -4.49 4.86 -10.83
N PHE A 89 -3.33 4.22 -10.88
CA PHE A 89 -2.35 4.22 -9.80
C PHE A 89 -1.90 5.64 -9.45
N LEU A 90 -1.59 6.46 -10.45
CA LEU A 90 -1.24 7.86 -10.24
C LEU A 90 -2.39 8.68 -9.64
N THR A 91 -3.64 8.38 -10.03
CA THR A 91 -4.82 9.01 -9.43
C THR A 91 -4.93 8.66 -7.94
N LEU A 92 -4.74 7.40 -7.56
CA LEU A 92 -4.70 7.00 -6.14
C LEU A 92 -3.52 7.64 -5.40
N THR A 93 -2.41 7.90 -6.09
CA THR A 93 -1.17 8.44 -5.49
C THR A 93 -1.22 9.94 -5.27
N LYS A 94 -1.74 10.68 -6.25
CA LYS A 94 -1.74 12.14 -6.25
C LYS A 94 -3.09 12.74 -5.86
N GLY A 95 -4.14 11.92 -5.82
CA GLY A 95 -5.51 12.40 -5.71
C GLY A 95 -5.97 13.14 -6.97
N ASN A 96 -7.23 13.53 -6.97
CA ASN A 96 -7.79 14.45 -7.95
C ASN A 96 -9.11 15.08 -7.46
N GLY A 97 -9.19 16.41 -7.49
CA GLY A 97 -10.37 17.14 -7.05
C GLY A 97 -10.70 16.84 -5.59
N LEU A 98 -11.92 16.37 -5.30
CA LEU A 98 -12.34 16.00 -3.94
C LEU A 98 -11.90 14.60 -3.51
N MET A 99 -11.28 13.81 -4.40
CA MET A 99 -10.65 12.55 -4.02
C MET A 99 -9.20 12.84 -3.61
N GLY A 100 -8.95 12.95 -2.31
CA GLY A 100 -7.59 13.14 -1.79
C GLY A 100 -6.64 11.98 -2.15
N PRO A 101 -5.32 12.20 -2.05
CA PRO A 101 -4.32 11.12 -2.16
C PRO A 101 -4.62 9.97 -1.19
N GLN A 102 -4.59 8.73 -1.67
CA GLN A 102 -4.78 7.54 -0.83
C GLN A 102 -3.42 7.06 -0.31
N THR A 103 -2.82 7.80 0.63
CA THR A 103 -1.45 7.58 1.12
C THR A 103 -1.28 6.34 2.01
N TRP A 104 -2.39 5.77 2.48
CA TRP A 104 -2.43 4.63 3.39
C TRP A 104 -2.23 3.28 2.68
N MET A 105 -2.35 3.22 1.34
CA MET A 105 -2.12 2.00 0.56
C MET A 105 -0.67 1.87 0.07
N THR A 106 -0.13 0.66 0.21
CA THR A 106 1.08 0.21 -0.49
C THR A 106 0.88 0.21 -2.02
N PRO A 107 1.96 0.19 -2.81
CA PRO A 107 1.85 0.04 -4.26
C PRO A 107 1.04 -1.18 -4.71
N GLU A 108 1.22 -2.31 -4.04
CA GLU A 108 0.52 -3.57 -4.31
C GLU A 108 -0.97 -3.44 -4.04
N GLU A 109 -1.37 -2.86 -2.90
CA GLU A 109 -2.78 -2.67 -2.55
C GLU A 109 -3.50 -1.71 -3.50
N ARG A 110 -2.81 -0.68 -4.00
CA ARG A 110 -3.34 0.18 -5.06
C ARG A 110 -3.68 -0.63 -6.30
N TYR A 111 -2.77 -1.52 -6.71
CA TYR A 111 -3.00 -2.36 -7.88
C TYR A 111 -4.04 -3.46 -7.62
N ASP A 112 -4.14 -3.98 -6.41
CA ASP A 112 -5.20 -4.91 -6.02
C ASP A 112 -6.59 -4.25 -6.20
N VAL A 113 -6.82 -3.04 -5.68
CA VAL A 113 -8.09 -2.33 -5.87
C VAL A 113 -8.35 -1.93 -7.32
N ILE A 114 -7.32 -1.50 -8.05
CA ILE A 114 -7.43 -1.21 -9.49
C ILE A 114 -7.82 -2.46 -10.25
N HIS A 115 -7.21 -3.61 -9.94
CA HIS A 115 -7.54 -4.89 -10.57
C HIS A 115 -9.01 -5.26 -10.33
N TYR A 116 -9.49 -5.14 -9.08
CA TYR A 116 -10.90 -5.35 -8.76
C TYR A 116 -11.81 -4.42 -9.55
N ILE A 117 -11.55 -3.11 -9.56
CA ILE A 117 -12.37 -2.12 -10.28
C ILE A 117 -12.44 -2.46 -11.78
N ARG A 118 -11.29 -2.80 -12.36
CA ARG A 118 -11.19 -3.13 -13.79
C ARG A 118 -11.97 -4.39 -14.12
N GLU A 119 -11.78 -5.47 -13.38
CA GLU A 119 -12.44 -6.75 -13.67
C GLU A 119 -13.94 -6.72 -13.34
N LYS A 120 -14.32 -6.12 -12.20
CA LYS A 120 -15.71 -6.10 -11.73
C LYS A 120 -16.59 -5.11 -12.48
N PHE A 121 -16.08 -3.91 -12.75
CA PHE A 121 -16.88 -2.82 -13.29
C PHE A 121 -16.51 -2.44 -14.72
N MET A 122 -15.22 -2.29 -15.02
CA MET A 122 -14.81 -1.76 -16.32
C MET A 122 -14.94 -2.79 -17.44
N LYS A 123 -14.44 -4.00 -17.24
CA LYS A 123 -14.47 -5.09 -18.22
C LYS A 123 -15.89 -5.41 -18.73
N PRO A 124 -16.93 -5.51 -17.88
CA PRO A 124 -18.28 -5.78 -18.37
C PRO A 124 -19.04 -4.56 -18.91
N MET A 125 -18.62 -3.31 -18.62
CA MET A 125 -19.47 -2.13 -18.85
C MET A 125 -18.79 -0.93 -19.50
N HIS A 126 -17.50 -0.72 -19.25
CA HIS A 126 -16.82 0.53 -19.59
C HIS A 126 -16.30 0.49 -21.04
N PRO A 127 -16.71 1.44 -21.90
CA PRO A 127 -16.43 1.38 -23.34
C PRO A 127 -14.95 1.53 -23.70
N LYS A 128 -14.16 2.22 -22.86
CA LYS A 128 -12.70 2.36 -23.02
C LYS A 128 -11.89 1.35 -22.19
N TYR A 129 -12.49 0.22 -21.82
CA TYR A 129 -11.73 -0.88 -21.22
C TYR A 129 -10.80 -1.50 -22.28
N ASP A 130 -9.55 -1.73 -21.90
CA ASP A 130 -8.60 -2.49 -22.71
C ASP A 130 -7.86 -3.49 -21.81
N THR A 131 -7.45 -4.61 -22.41
CA THR A 131 -6.58 -5.59 -21.77
C THR A 131 -5.15 -5.06 -21.68
N MET A 132 -4.41 -5.47 -20.66
CA MET A 132 -3.00 -5.12 -20.55
C MET A 132 -2.20 -5.89 -21.60
N LYS A 133 -1.58 -5.17 -22.53
CA LYS A 133 -0.70 -5.75 -23.57
C LYS A 133 0.75 -5.78 -23.09
N GLU A 134 1.57 -6.66 -23.64
CA GLU A 134 2.98 -6.77 -23.25
C GLU A 134 3.77 -5.47 -23.54
N GLU A 135 3.42 -4.75 -24.61
CA GLU A 135 4.03 -3.46 -24.95
C GLU A 135 3.74 -2.40 -23.88
N TYR A 136 2.54 -2.45 -23.28
CA TYR A 136 2.18 -1.57 -22.17
C TYR A 136 3.05 -1.85 -20.94
N LEU A 137 3.19 -3.13 -20.57
CA LEU A 137 4.00 -3.54 -19.42
C LEU A 137 5.47 -3.17 -19.60
N ALA A 138 6.00 -3.27 -20.83
CA ALA A 138 7.36 -2.87 -21.17
C ALA A 138 7.59 -1.35 -21.09
N GLY A 139 6.55 -0.54 -21.34
CA GLY A 139 6.60 0.92 -21.30
C GLY A 139 6.43 1.54 -19.91
N LEU A 140 6.16 0.73 -18.87
CA LEU A 140 5.93 1.25 -17.53
C LEU A 140 7.20 1.81 -16.89
N PRO A 141 7.12 2.95 -16.20
CA PRO A 141 8.24 3.47 -15.45
C PRO A 141 8.57 2.51 -14.31
N LYS A 142 9.87 2.38 -14.00
CA LYS A 142 10.35 1.56 -12.88
C LYS A 142 10.44 2.33 -11.56
N VAL A 143 10.20 3.64 -11.57
CA VAL A 143 10.38 4.50 -10.41
C VAL A 143 9.17 5.40 -10.23
N ASN A 144 8.53 5.29 -9.07
CA ASN A 144 7.64 6.31 -8.54
C ASN A 144 7.84 6.41 -7.03
N ALA A 145 7.98 7.63 -6.51
CA ALA A 145 8.02 7.87 -5.08
C ALA A 145 6.68 7.48 -4.47
N VAL A 146 6.64 6.31 -3.83
CA VAL A 146 5.55 5.89 -2.96
C VAL A 146 6.11 5.76 -1.57
N THR A 147 5.30 6.13 -0.58
CA THR A 147 5.62 5.92 0.84
C THR A 147 6.12 4.50 1.04
N THR A 148 7.28 4.38 1.68
CA THR A 148 7.91 3.11 2.01
C THR A 148 6.88 2.22 2.70
N VAL A 149 6.76 0.97 2.28
CA VAL A 149 5.95 -0.04 2.97
C VAL A 149 6.50 -0.15 4.39
N THR A 150 5.88 0.55 5.33
CA THR A 150 6.21 0.43 6.74
C THR A 150 5.72 -0.93 7.18
N LYS A 151 6.63 -1.75 7.74
CA LYS A 151 6.28 -3.02 8.36
C LYS A 151 5.08 -2.80 9.28
N GLU A 152 4.05 -3.62 9.13
CA GLU A 152 2.93 -3.62 10.05
C GLU A 152 3.49 -3.90 11.45
N VAL A 153 3.41 -2.88 12.31
CA VAL A 153 3.82 -2.98 13.71
C VAL A 153 2.55 -3.27 14.48
N GLU A 154 2.60 -4.20 15.44
CA GLU A 154 1.51 -4.37 16.40
C GLU A 154 1.27 -3.03 17.12
N ARG A 155 0.07 -2.45 16.97
CA ARG A 155 -0.31 -1.15 17.55
C ARG A 155 -1.33 -1.29 18.67
N ASP A 156 -1.68 -2.52 19.07
CA ASP A 156 -2.45 -2.75 20.29
C ASP A 156 -1.53 -2.61 21.52
N PHE A 157 -1.54 -1.41 22.11
CA PHE A 157 -0.83 -1.14 23.37
C PHE A 157 -1.66 -1.52 24.60
N GLY A 158 -2.77 -2.24 24.40
CA GLY A 158 -3.73 -2.60 25.44
C GLY A 158 -4.83 -1.54 25.62
N PRO A 159 -5.49 -1.51 26.78
CA PRO A 159 -6.69 -0.69 26.97
C PRO A 159 -6.38 0.80 26.85
N ALA A 160 -7.34 1.54 26.28
CA ALA A 160 -7.46 2.97 26.40
C ALA A 160 -8.67 3.30 27.28
N LEU A 161 -8.55 4.28 28.17
CA LEU A 161 -9.64 4.71 29.05
C LEU A 161 -9.95 6.18 28.83
N THR A 162 -11.23 6.50 28.67
CA THR A 162 -11.75 7.85 28.83
C THR A 162 -12.16 8.08 30.28
N SER A 163 -11.55 9.05 30.94
CA SER A 163 -11.84 9.33 32.36
C SER A 163 -11.59 10.80 32.69
N GLN A 164 -11.98 11.19 33.89
CA GLN A 164 -11.47 12.41 34.51
C GLN A 164 -10.01 12.17 34.96
N LEU A 165 -9.16 13.20 34.89
CA LEU A 165 -7.81 13.19 35.44
C LEU A 165 -7.64 14.31 36.46
N GLY A 166 -7.54 13.93 37.73
CA GLY A 166 -7.53 14.88 38.84
C GLY A 166 -8.80 15.74 38.89
N ARG A 167 -8.72 16.94 39.47
CA ARG A 167 -9.87 17.85 39.60
C ARG A 167 -10.06 18.80 38.42
N ASN A 168 -9.04 18.94 37.58
CA ASN A 168 -8.95 20.03 36.59
C ASN A 168 -9.26 19.56 35.16
N LEU A 169 -9.18 18.25 34.88
CA LEU A 169 -9.41 17.70 33.54
C LEU A 169 -10.58 16.74 33.58
N SER A 170 -11.76 17.24 33.21
CA SER A 170 -13.03 16.48 33.26
C SER A 170 -13.08 15.31 32.27
N SER A 171 -12.32 15.38 31.18
CA SER A 171 -12.29 14.34 30.16
C SER A 171 -10.90 14.23 29.51
N VAL A 172 -10.27 13.09 29.69
CA VAL A 172 -8.99 12.72 29.06
C VAL A 172 -9.10 11.34 28.43
N LEU A 173 -8.29 11.10 27.39
CA LEU A 173 -8.02 9.77 26.84
C LEU A 173 -6.63 9.34 27.30
N THR A 174 -6.58 8.27 28.10
CA THR A 174 -5.34 7.70 28.61
C THR A 174 -5.02 6.39 27.91
N VAL A 175 -3.80 6.25 27.41
CA VAL A 175 -3.33 5.13 26.59
C VAL A 175 -1.98 4.64 27.12
N LYS A 176 -1.78 3.32 27.22
CA LYS A 176 -0.46 2.74 27.45
C LYS A 176 0.42 2.91 26.21
N LEU A 177 1.71 3.19 26.37
CA LEU A 177 2.65 3.32 25.25
C LEU A 177 3.64 2.15 25.11
N GLY A 178 3.58 1.18 26.02
CA GLY A 178 4.62 0.15 26.17
C GLY A 178 5.67 0.55 27.21
N ASP A 179 6.55 -0.40 27.56
CA ASP A 179 7.71 -0.17 28.46
C ASP A 179 7.36 0.54 29.78
N GLY A 180 6.18 0.26 30.33
CA GLY A 180 5.71 0.86 31.58
C GLY A 180 5.24 2.33 31.48
N HIS A 181 5.20 2.92 30.28
CA HIS A 181 4.80 4.31 30.08
C HIS A 181 3.30 4.46 29.77
N THR A 182 2.70 5.54 30.27
CA THR A 182 1.31 5.92 30.00
C THR A 182 1.25 7.39 29.60
N ILE A 183 0.49 7.69 28.54
CA ILE A 183 0.22 9.06 28.09
C ILE A 183 -1.27 9.37 28.21
N SER A 184 -1.59 10.63 28.48
CA SER A 184 -2.95 11.12 28.55
C SER A 184 -3.11 12.41 27.75
N TYR A 185 -4.23 12.53 27.03
CA TYR A 185 -4.58 13.70 26.24
C TYR A 185 -5.91 14.29 26.71
N ASN A 186 -5.98 15.61 26.85
CA ASN A 186 -7.24 16.31 27.11
C ASN A 186 -8.14 16.18 25.88
N LEU A 187 -9.34 15.62 26.04
CA LEU A 187 -10.25 15.40 24.90
C LEU A 187 -10.94 16.68 24.39
N HIS A 188 -10.85 17.80 25.12
CA HIS A 188 -11.39 19.09 24.69
C HIS A 188 -10.38 19.91 23.88
N SER A 189 -9.13 19.97 24.33
CA SER A 189 -8.08 20.78 23.68
C SER A 189 -7.10 19.96 22.83
N MET A 190 -7.12 18.63 22.96
CA MET A 190 -6.16 17.70 22.37
C MET A 190 -4.71 17.90 22.84
N ASP A 191 -4.47 18.73 23.86
CA ASP A 191 -3.15 18.90 24.47
C ASP A 191 -2.75 17.65 25.26
N GLN A 192 -1.44 17.40 25.35
CA GLN A 192 -0.90 16.38 26.26
C GLN A 192 -1.21 16.77 27.70
N ALA A 193 -2.06 15.99 28.36
CA ALA A 193 -2.43 16.16 29.76
C ALA A 193 -1.36 15.59 30.72
N GLY A 194 -0.63 14.56 30.30
CA GLY A 194 0.46 13.99 31.09
C GLY A 194 1.15 12.81 30.40
N LEU A 195 2.35 12.50 30.88
CA LEU A 195 3.16 11.34 30.52
C LEU A 195 3.86 10.85 31.79
N TRP A 196 3.71 9.58 32.15
CA TRP A 196 4.32 9.03 33.36
C TRP A 196 4.73 7.56 33.17
N GLU A 197 5.60 7.10 34.06
CA GLU A 197 6.10 5.73 34.15
C GLU A 197 5.48 5.03 35.37
N GLY A 198 5.06 3.77 35.20
CA GLY A 198 4.49 2.94 36.25
C GLY A 198 2.95 3.05 36.37
N GLY A 199 2.27 1.93 36.11
CA GLY A 199 0.81 1.80 36.27
C GLY A 199 -0.01 2.46 35.16
N PHE A 200 -1.18 1.88 34.87
CA PHE A 200 -2.17 2.44 33.95
C PHE A 200 -3.32 2.99 34.78
N LEU A 201 -3.22 4.29 35.05
CA LEU A 201 -4.06 4.99 36.03
C LEU A 201 -3.95 4.28 37.39
N ASN A 202 -2.93 4.61 38.17
CA ASN A 202 -2.96 4.26 39.59
C ASN A 202 -4.06 5.12 40.23
N LEU A 203 -5.30 4.61 40.20
CA LEU A 203 -6.45 5.19 40.89
C LEU A 203 -6.21 5.18 42.40
#